data_AF-A0A1W1XY54-F1
#
_entry.id   AF-A0A1W1XY54-F1
#
_cell.length_a   1.000
_cell.length_b   1.000
_cell.length_c   1.000
_cell.angle_alpha   90.00
_cell.angle_beta   90.00
_cell.angle_gamma   90.00
#
_symmetry.space_group_name_H-M   'P 1'
#
loop_
_entity.id
_entity.type
_entity.pdbx_description
1 polymer ?
#
loop_
_entity_poly.entity_id
_entity_poly.type
_entity_poly.pdbx_seq_one_letter_code
_entity_poly.pdbx_strand_id
1 'polypeptide(L)'
;MRIVGAKDFSRSQAFSKDLYYVGFLKLKAGWIPLCVLKDPRRSEGLDMMLVSRSYEPVKEAVDAYAAQVPAVEQTFVQYLLVKEIANLVDRYGVSWIGELEMDSEDGCGCGCGCT
;
A
#
# COMPACT_ATOMS: atom_id res chain seq x y z
N MET A 1 8.52 2.10 -5.32
CA MET A 1 7.87 2.06 -3.98
C MET A 1 8.66 2.92 -3.00
N ARG A 2 7.98 3.86 -2.35
CA ARG A 2 8.52 4.72 -1.30
C ARG A 2 8.05 4.23 0.07
N ILE A 3 8.96 4.09 1.03
CA ILE A 3 8.64 3.66 2.40
C ILE A 3 8.76 4.85 3.34
N VAL A 4 7.73 5.08 4.15
CA VAL A 4 7.72 6.14 5.18
C VAL A 4 7.16 5.61 6.50
N GLY A 5 7.57 6.22 7.62
CA GLY A 5 6.97 5.91 8.91
C GLY A 5 5.51 6.34 8.94
N ALA A 6 4.62 5.52 9.51
CA ALA A 6 3.18 5.79 9.48
C ALA A 6 2.82 7.10 10.19
N LYS A 7 3.53 7.45 11.28
CA LYS A 7 3.37 8.74 11.96
C LYS A 7 3.76 9.93 11.07
N ASP A 8 4.81 9.78 10.28
CA ASP A 8 5.28 10.83 9.39
C ASP A 8 4.37 10.97 8.17
N PHE A 9 3.85 9.85 7.66
CA PHE A 9 2.81 9.84 6.63
C PHE A 9 1.58 10.63 7.07
N SER A 10 1.06 10.37 8.28
CA SER A 10 -0.11 11.08 8.80
C SER A 10 0.20 12.54 9.13
N ARG A 11 1.38 12.86 9.69
CA ARG A 11 1.75 14.24 10.08
C ARG A 11 2.01 15.14 8.87
N SER A 12 2.77 14.66 7.88
CA SER A 12 3.03 15.41 6.65
C SER A 12 1.74 15.74 5.89
N GLN A 13 0.66 15.00 6.18
CA GLN A 13 -0.62 15.11 5.50
C GLN A 13 -1.79 15.42 6.44
N ALA A 14 -1.53 15.92 7.65
CA ALA A 14 -2.54 16.11 8.69
C ALA A 14 -3.69 17.06 8.30
N PHE A 15 -3.44 17.96 7.34
CA PHE A 15 -4.43 18.87 6.75
C PHE A 15 -4.69 18.59 5.27
N SER A 16 -4.10 17.51 4.75
CA SER A 16 -4.24 17.13 3.35
C SER A 16 -5.60 16.48 3.11
N LYS A 17 -6.20 16.81 1.97
CA LYS A 17 -7.34 16.07 1.41
C LYS A 17 -6.88 14.97 0.46
N ASP A 18 -5.58 14.62 0.52
CA ASP A 18 -5.03 13.56 -0.30
C ASP A 18 -5.75 12.25 -0.01
N LEU A 19 -5.92 11.51 -1.10
CA LEU A 19 -6.62 10.25 -1.16
C LEU A 19 -5.64 9.21 -1.70
N TYR A 20 -5.76 8.01 -1.18
CA TYR A 20 -4.93 6.88 -1.57
C TYR A 20 -5.79 5.64 -1.72
N TYR A 21 -5.46 4.82 -2.71
CA TYR A 21 -5.99 3.48 -2.84
C TYR A 21 -5.34 2.57 -1.81
N VAL A 22 -6.18 1.78 -1.13
CA VAL A 22 -5.78 0.78 -0.13
C VAL A 22 -6.46 -0.53 -0.47
N GLY A 23 -5.66 -1.60 -0.44
CA GLY A 23 -6.12 -2.95 -0.70
C GLY A 23 -6.66 -3.63 0.55
N PHE A 24 -7.67 -4.48 0.39
CA PHE A 24 -8.28 -5.25 1.45
C PHE A 24 -8.48 -6.70 1.04
N LEU A 25 -8.28 -7.60 2.00
CA LEU A 25 -8.49 -9.03 1.90
C LEU A 25 -9.64 -9.44 2.81
N LYS A 26 -10.60 -10.21 2.27
CA LYS A 26 -11.66 -10.84 3.06
C LYS A 26 -11.21 -12.21 3.53
N LEU A 27 -11.13 -12.38 4.84
CA LEU A 27 -10.99 -13.66 5.51
C LEU A 27 -12.30 -14.03 6.20
N LYS A 28 -12.42 -15.28 6.66
CA LYS A 28 -13.55 -15.74 7.49
C LYS A 28 -13.86 -14.80 8.65
N ALA A 29 -12.82 -14.29 9.31
CA ALA A 29 -12.94 -13.41 10.48
C ALA A 29 -13.34 -11.95 10.14
N GLY A 30 -13.17 -11.49 8.91
CA GLY A 30 -13.41 -10.09 8.57
C GLY A 30 -12.59 -9.59 7.38
N TRP A 31 -12.79 -8.30 7.08
CA TRP A 31 -11.94 -7.56 6.13
C TRP A 31 -10.72 -7.00 6.85
N ILE A 32 -9.55 -7.20 6.27
CA ILE A 32 -8.28 -6.64 6.76
C ILE A 32 -7.59 -5.87 5.63
N PRO A 33 -6.86 -4.78 5.93
CA PRO A 33 -6.04 -4.12 4.93
C PRO A 33 -4.89 -5.05 4.50
N LEU A 34 -4.39 -4.85 3.28
CA LEU A 34 -3.19 -5.51 2.80
C LEU A 34 -1.98 -4.95 3.54
N CYS A 35 -1.45 -5.75 4.47
CA CYS A 35 -0.22 -5.47 5.18
C CYS A 35 0.85 -6.50 4.80
N VAL A 36 2.10 -6.05 4.76
CA VAL A 36 3.28 -6.84 4.41
C VAL A 36 4.38 -6.62 5.44
N LEU A 37 5.41 -7.46 5.42
CA LEU A 37 6.62 -7.25 6.19
C LEU A 37 7.49 -6.19 5.52
N LYS A 38 7.88 -5.14 6.26
CA LYS A 38 8.89 -4.19 5.80
C LYS A 38 10.26 -4.87 5.66
N ASP A 39 10.63 -5.69 6.63
CA ASP A 39 11.89 -6.45 6.62
C ASP A 39 11.67 -7.86 7.18
N PRO A 40 11.56 -8.89 6.31
CA PRO A 40 11.33 -10.26 6.73
C PRO A 40 12.51 -10.89 7.48
N ARG A 41 13.69 -10.24 7.51
CA ARG A 41 14.84 -10.70 8.30
C ARG A 41 14.81 -10.19 9.74
N ARG A 42 13.96 -9.20 10.03
CA ARG A 42 13.93 -8.50 11.33
C ARG A 42 12.57 -8.51 12.02
N SER A 43 11.49 -8.79 11.28
CA SER A 43 10.14 -8.85 11.82
C SER A 43 9.43 -10.12 11.37
N GLU A 44 8.66 -10.70 12.28
CA GLU A 44 7.74 -11.80 12.00
C GLU A 44 6.29 -11.30 11.83
N GLY A 45 6.02 -10.03 12.15
CA GLY A 45 4.69 -9.43 12.12
C GLY A 45 4.52 -8.41 11.00
N LEU A 46 3.40 -8.49 10.27
CA LEU A 46 3.02 -7.55 9.22
C LEU A 46 2.98 -6.13 9.79
N ASP A 47 3.92 -5.28 9.37
CA ASP A 47 4.18 -3.97 9.97
C ASP A 47 4.12 -2.82 8.98
N MET A 48 3.84 -3.11 7.71
CA MET A 48 3.72 -2.13 6.63
C MET A 48 2.40 -2.27 5.88
N MET A 49 1.64 -1.18 5.74
CA MET A 49 0.44 -1.15 4.88
C MET A 49 0.79 -0.57 3.52
N LEU A 50 0.29 -1.20 2.46
CA LEU A 50 0.50 -0.74 1.09
C LEU A 50 -0.59 0.22 0.65
N VAL A 51 -0.19 1.35 0.08
CA VAL A 51 -1.08 2.39 -0.44
C VAL A 51 -0.58 2.88 -1.80
N SER A 52 -1.42 3.53 -2.60
CA SER A 52 -0.95 4.23 -3.81
C SER A 52 -1.86 5.40 -4.16
N ARG A 53 -1.36 6.34 -4.95
CA ARG A 53 -2.21 7.36 -5.60
C ARG A 53 -2.92 6.82 -6.85
N SER A 54 -2.50 5.66 -7.38
CA SER A 54 -3.12 4.98 -8.52
C SER A 54 -3.78 3.66 -8.10
N TYR A 55 -4.82 3.24 -8.82
CA TYR A 55 -5.57 2.03 -8.45
C TYR A 55 -4.80 0.75 -8.78
N GLU A 56 -4.17 0.72 -9.95
CA GLU A 56 -3.56 -0.44 -10.58
C GLU A 56 -2.47 -1.10 -9.70
N PRO A 57 -1.47 -0.36 -9.15
CA PRO A 57 -0.44 -0.98 -8.32
C PRO A 57 -0.99 -1.68 -7.07
N VAL A 58 -2.06 -1.11 -6.49
CA VAL A 58 -2.70 -1.70 -5.30
C VAL A 58 -3.50 -2.94 -5.68
N LYS A 59 -4.22 -2.89 -6.80
CA LYS A 59 -4.99 -4.04 -7.29
C LYS A 59 -4.09 -5.22 -7.61
N GLU A 60 -2.98 -4.98 -8.31
CA GLU A 60 -1.98 -6.00 -8.63
C GLU A 60 -1.39 -6.62 -7.35
N ALA A 61 -1.00 -5.80 -6.38
CA ALA A 61 -0.48 -6.29 -5.11
C ALA A 61 -1.51 -7.15 -4.37
N VAL A 62 -2.76 -6.70 -4.29
CA VAL A 62 -3.85 -7.43 -3.63
C VAL A 62 -4.12 -8.78 -4.29
N ASP A 63 -4.18 -8.82 -5.62
CA ASP A 63 -4.43 -10.05 -6.37
C ASP A 63 -3.28 -11.04 -6.23
N ALA A 64 -2.03 -10.56 -6.32
CA ALA A 64 -0.84 -11.38 -6.16
C ALA A 64 -0.79 -12.03 -4.77
N TYR A 65 -1.19 -11.30 -3.72
CA TYR A 65 -1.27 -11.86 -2.37
C TYR A 65 -2.45 -12.83 -2.21
N ALA A 66 -3.63 -12.49 -2.73
CA ALA A 66 -4.81 -13.35 -2.66
C ALA A 66 -4.57 -14.72 -3.32
N ALA A 67 -3.84 -14.75 -4.45
CA ALA A 67 -3.47 -16.00 -5.13
C ALA A 67 -2.58 -16.92 -4.28
N GLN A 68 -1.83 -16.37 -3.32
CA GLN A 68 -0.89 -17.11 -2.47
C GLN A 68 -1.49 -17.51 -1.12
N VAL A 69 -2.65 -16.95 -0.74
CA VAL A 69 -3.27 -17.15 0.58
C VAL A 69 -4.64 -17.83 0.38
N PRO A 70 -4.72 -19.18 0.50
CA PRO A 70 -5.97 -19.92 0.25
C PRO A 70 -7.14 -19.53 1.15
N ALA A 71 -6.89 -18.85 2.26
CA ALA A 71 -7.90 -18.38 3.20
C ALA A 71 -8.61 -17.08 2.74
N VAL A 72 -8.13 -16.43 1.67
CA VAL A 72 -8.74 -15.23 1.11
C VAL A 72 -9.97 -15.62 0.29
N GLU A 73 -11.12 -15.10 0.69
CA GLU A 73 -12.42 -15.35 0.04
C GLU A 73 -12.71 -14.31 -1.05
N GLN A 74 -12.33 -13.06 -0.82
CA GLN A 74 -12.56 -11.92 -1.71
C GLN A 74 -11.48 -10.86 -1.54
N THR A 75 -11.34 -10.01 -2.56
CA THR A 75 -10.46 -8.85 -2.55
C THR A 75 -11.25 -7.57 -2.81
N PHE A 76 -10.76 -6.45 -2.31
CA PHE A 76 -11.37 -5.14 -2.51
C PHE A 76 -10.28 -4.06 -2.50
N VAL A 77 -10.47 -2.98 -3.25
CA VAL A 77 -9.60 -1.81 -3.24
C VAL A 77 -10.46 -0.58 -3.03
N GLN A 78 -10.11 0.24 -2.04
CA GLN A 78 -10.87 1.42 -1.65
C GLN A 78 -10.01 2.68 -1.72
N TYR A 79 -10.61 3.77 -2.18
CA TYR A 79 -10.00 5.09 -2.15
C TYR A 79 -10.32 5.78 -0.82
N LEU A 80 -9.29 6.02 -0.01
CA LEU A 80 -9.39 6.46 1.38
C LEU A 80 -8.65 7.75 1.61
N LEU A 81 -9.20 8.58 2.50
CA LEU A 81 -8.52 9.77 3.01
C LEU A 81 -7.39 9.36 3.95
N VAL A 82 -6.35 10.21 4.05
CA VAL A 82 -5.24 10.04 5.00
C VAL A 82 -5.73 9.81 6.44
N LYS A 83 -6.81 10.48 6.86
CA LYS A 83 -7.38 10.29 8.21
C LYS A 83 -7.93 8.87 8.41
N GLU A 84 -8.50 8.26 7.37
CA GLU A 84 -9.05 6.90 7.43
C GLU A 84 -7.91 5.89 7.43
N ILE A 85 -6.86 6.17 6.66
CA ILE A 85 -5.61 5.41 6.67
C ILE A 85 -4.95 5.45 8.05
N ALA A 86 -4.91 6.61 8.71
CA ALA A 86 -4.40 6.72 10.08
C ALA A 86 -5.20 5.85 11.07
N ASN A 87 -6.53 5.83 10.95
CA ASN A 87 -7.36 4.96 11.78
C ASN A 87 -7.07 3.46 11.55
N LEU A 88 -6.77 3.06 10.30
CA LEU A 88 -6.37 1.69 9.98
C LEU A 88 -4.99 1.37 10.57
N VAL A 89 -4.03 2.28 10.42
CA VAL A 89 -2.68 2.14 10.99
C VAL A 89 -2.76 1.90 12.49
N ASP A 90 -3.51 2.73 13.22
CA ASP A 90 -3.65 2.60 14.66
C ASP A 90 -4.37 1.30 15.06
N ARG A 91 -5.44 0.94 14.34
CA ARG A 91 -6.22 -0.28 14.61
C ARG A 91 -5.42 -1.57 14.40
N TYR A 92 -4.58 -1.62 13.38
CA TYR A 92 -3.81 -2.80 13.00
C TYR A 92 -2.36 -2.79 13.50
N GLY A 93 -1.95 -1.75 14.23
CA GLY A 93 -0.60 -1.65 14.80
C GLY A 93 0.50 -1.52 13.74
N VAL A 94 0.18 -0.95 12.58
CA VAL A 94 1.11 -0.79 11.46
C VAL A 94 2.11 0.32 11.77
N SER A 95 3.40 0.10 11.50
CA SER A 95 4.45 1.10 11.77
C SER A 95 4.90 1.84 10.51
N TRP A 96 4.63 1.29 9.33
CA TRP A 96 5.14 1.78 8.06
C TRP A 96 4.07 1.87 6.99
N ILE A 97 4.24 2.82 6.08
CA ILE A 97 3.44 2.91 4.85
C ILE A 97 4.39 2.68 3.68
N GLY A 98 4.02 1.73 2.82
CA GLY A 98 4.63 1.53 1.51
C GLY A 98 3.76 2.17 0.44
N GLU A 99 4.19 3.32 -0.06
CA GLU A 99 3.54 4.00 -1.18
C GLU A 99 4.04 3.37 -2.49
N LEU A 100 3.16 2.61 -3.15
CA LEU A 100 3.37 2.04 -4.46
C LEU A 100 3.23 3.16 -5.49
N GLU A 101 4.19 3.25 -6.39
CA GLU A 101 4.15 4.14 -7.54
C GLU A 101 3.83 3.25 -8.74
N MET A 102 3.03 3.74 -9.69
CA MET A 102 3.08 3.14 -11.02
C MET A 102 4.49 3.38 -11.54
N ASP A 103 5.15 2.33 -12.00
CA ASP A 103 6.29 2.51 -12.89
C ASP A 103 5.77 3.33 -14.06
N SER A 104 6.10 4.62 -14.06
CA SER A 104 5.91 5.43 -15.24
C SER A 104 6.93 4.86 -16.20
N GLU A 105 6.49 4.06 -17.17
CA GLU A 105 7.25 3.88 -18.40
C GLU A 105 7.29 5.25 -19.11
N ASP A 106 8.05 6.18 -18.55
CA ASP A 106 8.39 7.46 -19.14
C ASP A 106 9.89 7.67 -18.94
N GLY A 107 10.63 7.47 -20.04
CA GLY A 107 11.85 8.26 -20.25
C GLY A 107 13.19 7.52 -20.21
N CYS A 108 13.31 6.38 -20.89
CA CYS A 108 14.59 6.09 -21.56
C CYS A 108 14.37 5.60 -22.99
N GLY A 109 13.67 6.41 -23.77
CA GLY A 109 13.95 6.52 -25.20
C GLY A 109 15.25 7.29 -25.37
N CYS A 110 16.38 6.73 -24.91
CA CYS A 110 17.71 7.26 -25.22
C CYS A 110 18.03 6.99 -26.70
N GLY A 111 17.27 7.62 -27.59
CA GLY A 111 17.76 8.01 -28.90
C GLY A 111 18.67 9.21 -28.74
N CYS A 112 19.73 9.08 -27.93
CA CYS A 112 20.86 9.99 -27.95
C CYS A 112 21.60 9.77 -29.28
N GLY A 113 21.00 10.25 -30.37
CA GLY A 113 21.73 10.74 -31.52
C GLY A 113 22.32 12.08 -31.11
N CYS A 114 23.43 12.05 -30.37
CA CYS A 114 24.31 13.19 -30.28
C CYS A 114 25.04 13.33 -31.63
N THR A 115 24.40 14.04 -32.56
CA THR A 115 25.00 14.90 -33.60
C THR A 115 23.94 15.87 -34.09
#